data_AF-A0A1C7DQL2-F1
#
_entry.id   AF-A0A1C7DQL2-F1
#
_cell.length_a   1.000
_cell.length_b   1.000
_cell.length_c   1.000
_cell.angle_alpha   90.00
_cell.angle_beta   90.00
_cell.angle_gamma   90.00
#
_symmetry.space_group_name_H-M   'P 1'
#
loop_
_entity.id
_entity.type
_entity.pdbx_description
1 polymer ?
#
loop_
_entity_poly.entity_id
_entity_poly.type
_entity_poly.pdbx_seq_one_letter_code
_entity_poly.pdbx_strand_id
1 'polypeptide(L)' 'MNYFLFEADDHDLNLIFSEEELEVFRELWSENISVRGIAEKMSRKTSEVALLVFDHAERGLIKQRDRSLHRL' A
#
# COMPACT_ATOMS: atom_id res chain seq x y z
N MET A 1 -12.51 -25.14 3.81
CA MET A 1 -12.86 -24.27 2.66
C MET A 1 -11.76 -23.25 2.55
N ASN A 2 -11.08 -23.19 1.40
CA ASN A 2 -9.99 -22.24 1.18
C ASN A 2 -10.61 -20.94 0.68
N TYR A 3 -10.15 -19.81 1.20
CA TYR A 3 -10.51 -18.49 0.71
C TYR A 3 -9.40 -18.01 -0.22
N PHE A 4 -9.75 -17.70 -1.47
CA PHE A 4 -8.82 -17.15 -2.44
C PHE A 4 -8.99 -15.63 -2.46
N LEU A 5 -7.94 -14.92 -2.05
CA LEU A 5 -7.91 -13.47 -2.12
C LEU A 5 -7.98 -13.04 -3.61
N PHE A 6 -8.95 -12.19 -3.96
CA PHE A 6 -9.23 -11.72 -5.33
C PHE A 6 -9.85 -12.73 -6.31
N GLU A 7 -10.56 -13.75 -5.82
CA GLU A 7 -11.29 -14.70 -6.70
C GLU A 7 -12.44 -14.06 -7.50
N ALA A 8 -12.90 -12.87 -7.08
CA ALA A 8 -13.81 -12.08 -7.89
C ALA A 8 -13.02 -11.40 -9.02
N ASP A 9 -13.26 -11.83 -10.26
CA ASP A 9 -12.66 -11.34 -11.52
C ASP A 9 -12.84 -9.81 -11.75
N ASP A 10 -13.48 -9.08 -10.85
CA ASP A 10 -13.71 -7.63 -10.92
C ASP A 10 -12.59 -6.80 -10.24
N HIS A 11 -11.67 -7.45 -9.53
CA HIS A 11 -10.49 -6.81 -8.97
C HIS A 11 -9.37 -6.67 -10.02
N ASP A 12 -9.60 -5.83 -11.02
CA ASP A 12 -8.57 -5.40 -11.98
C ASP A 12 -7.53 -4.52 -11.27
N LEU A 13 -6.57 -5.15 -10.58
CA LEU A 13 -5.50 -4.47 -9.86
C LEU A 13 -4.36 -4.16 -10.83
N ASN A 14 -4.04 -2.89 -10.98
CA ASN A 14 -2.80 -2.48 -11.60
C ASN A 14 -1.70 -2.49 -10.54
N LEU A 15 -0.78 -3.45 -10.61
CA LEU A 15 0.36 -3.59 -9.69
C LEU A 15 1.68 -3.11 -10.31
N ILE A 16 1.61 -2.41 -11.44
CA ILE A 16 2.76 -1.77 -12.07
C ILE A 16 2.83 -0.33 -11.54
N PHE A 17 3.98 0.02 -10.98
CA PHE A 17 4.25 1.35 -10.45
C PHE A 17 5.46 1.94 -11.18
N SER A 18 5.36 3.21 -11.59
CA SER A 18 6.51 3.96 -12.12
C SER A 18 7.45 4.38 -10.99
N GLU A 19 8.70 4.75 -11.31
CA GLU A 19 9.63 5.26 -10.28
C GLU A 19 9.11 6.56 -9.64
N GLU A 20 8.44 7.42 -10.42
CA GLU A 20 7.80 8.63 -9.91
C GLU A 20 6.68 8.31 -8.90
N GLU A 21 5.85 7.30 -9.19
CA GLU A 21 4.83 6.83 -8.25
C GLU A 21 5.46 6.27 -6.97
N LEU A 22 6.59 5.57 -7.09
CA LEU A 22 7.31 5.03 -5.94
C LEU A 22 7.95 6.15 -5.09
N GLU A 23 8.45 7.22 -5.70
CA GLU A 23 8.98 8.38 -4.99
C GLU A 23 7.89 9.08 -4.17
N VAL A 24 6.74 9.38 -4.80
CA VAL A 24 5.57 9.96 -4.12
C VAL A 24 5.07 9.04 -3.01
N PHE A 25 5.00 7.73 -3.27
CA PHE A 25 4.63 6.75 -2.26
C PHE A 25 5.54 6.81 -1.03
N ARG A 26 6.86 6.83 -1.21
CA ARG A 26 7.85 6.87 -0.12
C ARG A 26 7.78 8.19 0.66
N GLU A 27 7.59 9.31 -0.02
CA GLU A 27 7.39 10.62 0.60
C GLU A 27 6.15 10.61 1.51
N LEU A 28 4.98 10.27 0.96
CA LEU A 28 3.75 10.16 1.73
C LEU A 28 3.82 9.08 2.81
N TRP A 29 4.60 8.02 2.57
CA TRP A 29 4.84 7.00 3.58
C TRP A 29 5.57 7.58 4.80
N SER A 30 6.61 8.38 4.55
CA SER A 30 7.42 9.04 5.57
C SER A 30 6.65 10.11 6.36
N GLU A 31 5.69 10.77 5.73
CA GLU A 31 4.76 11.72 6.36
C GLU A 31 3.68 11.05 7.23
N ASN A 32 3.73 9.72 7.38
CA ASN A 32 2.78 8.93 8.16
C ASN A 32 1.32 9.00 7.63
N ILE A 33 1.14 9.33 6.33
CA ILE A 33 -0.17 9.36 5.68
C ILE A 33 -0.78 7.95 5.61
N SER A 34 -2.06 7.80 5.97
CA SER A 34 -2.73 6.49 5.93
C SER A 34 -2.71 5.87 4.53
N VAL A 35 -2.72 4.53 4.42
CA VAL A 35 -2.76 3.81 3.13
C VAL A 35 -3.88 4.31 2.22
N ARG A 36 -5.06 4.58 2.81
CA ARG A 36 -6.19 5.16 2.09
C ARG A 36 -5.88 6.57 1.57
N GLY A 37 -5.29 7.44 2.39
CA GLY A 37 -4.92 8.78 1.97
C GLY A 37 -3.82 8.80 0.89
N ILE A 38 -2.89 7.84 0.95
CA ILE A 38 -1.89 7.64 -0.11
C ILE A 38 -2.59 7.22 -1.40
N ALA A 39 -3.51 6.24 -1.33
CA ALA A 39 -4.27 5.79 -2.49
C ALA A 39 -5.08 6.92 -3.15
N GLU A 40 -5.73 7.76 -2.34
CA GLU A 40 -6.45 8.95 -2.81
C GLU A 40 -5.51 9.94 -3.51
N LYS A 41 -4.33 10.21 -2.94
CA LYS A 41 -3.34 11.13 -3.54
C LYS A 41 -2.71 10.59 -4.83
N MET A 42 -2.46 9.29 -4.91
CA MET A 42 -1.90 8.63 -6.09
C MET A 42 -2.96 8.27 -7.15
N SER A 43 -4.25 8.50 -6.87
CA SER A 43 -5.36 8.04 -7.69
C SER A 43 -5.33 6.53 -7.98
N ARG A 44 -4.92 5.74 -6.98
CA ARG A 44 -4.80 4.27 -7.03
C ARG A 44 -5.84 3.59 -6.15
N LYS A 45 -6.08 2.29 -6.36
CA LYS A 45 -6.96 1.52 -5.46
C LYS A 45 -6.26 1.32 -4.11
N THR A 46 -7.02 1.35 -3.02
CA THR A 46 -6.45 1.11 -1.67
C THR A 46 -5.78 -0.26 -1.55
N SER A 47 -6.31 -1.28 -2.25
CA SER A 47 -5.70 -2.62 -2.33
C SER A 47 -4.33 -2.61 -3.01
N GLU A 48 -4.15 -1.86 -4.09
CA GLU A 48 -2.87 -1.73 -4.80
C GLU A 48 -1.82 -1.10 -3.88
N VAL A 49 -2.17 -0.01 -3.19
CA VAL A 49 -1.26 0.65 -2.25
C VAL A 49 -0.99 -0.23 -1.03
N ALA A 50 -1.97 -0.99 -0.54
CA ALA A 50 -1.76 -1.93 0.56
C ALA A 50 -0.76 -3.04 0.18
N LEU A 51 -0.87 -3.58 -1.03
CA LEU A 51 0.09 -4.56 -1.56
C LEU A 51 1.48 -3.95 -1.77
N LEU A 52 1.55 -2.69 -2.23
CA LEU A 52 2.82 -1.97 -2.36
C LEU A 52 3.51 -1.78 -1.00
N VAL A 53 2.75 -1.41 0.03
CA VAL A 53 3.26 -1.31 1.41
C VAL A 53 3.78 -2.65 1.90
N PHE A 54 3.03 -3.73 1.65
CA PHE A 54 3.45 -5.08 2.03
C PHE A 54 4.77 -5.47 1.34
N ASP A 55 4.87 -5.32 0.02
CA ASP A 55 6.10 -5.60 -0.75
C ASP A 55 7.30 -4.81 -0.22
N HIS A 56 7.14 -3.50 -0.04
CA HIS A 56 8.23 -2.64 0.43
C HIS A 56 8.61 -2.92 1.89
N ALA A 57 7.68 -3.33 2.74
CA ALA A 57 7.96 -3.70 4.12
C ALA A 57 8.78 -5.00 4.20
N GLU A 58 8.36 -6.05 3.48
CA GLU A 58 9.08 -7.33 3.41
C GLU A 58 10.50 -7.17 2.85
N ARG A 59 10.68 -6.22 1.91
CA ARG A 59 11.97 -5.91 1.31
C ARG A 59 12.81 -4.90 2.12
N GLY A 60 12.29 -4.38 3.23
CA GLY A 60 12.96 -3.38 4.06
C GLY A 60 13.17 -2.02 3.38
N LEU A 61 12.40 -1.71 2.34
CA LEU A 61 12.47 -0.46 1.56
C LEU A 61 11.77 0.72 2.25
N ILE A 62 10.85 0.42 3.16
CA ILE A 62 10.18 1.41 4.00
C ILE A 62 10.39 1.09 5.47
N LYS A 63 10.48 2.14 6.29
CA LYS A 63 10.54 1.98 7.74
C LYS A 63 9.17 1.63 8.28
N GLN A 64 9.15 0.74 9.27
CA GLN A 64 7.95 0.50 10.06
C GLN A 64 7.53 1.82 10.70
N ARG A 65 6.25 2.17 10.51
CA ARG A 65 5.68 3.33 11.18
C ARG A 65 5.47 2.99 12.64
N ASP A 66 5.82 3.93 13.50
CA ASP A 66 5.55 3.81 14.93
C ASP A 66 4.04 3.96 15.15
N ARG A 67 3.32 2.84 15.11
CA ARG A 67 1.94 2.76 15.59
C ARG A 67 1.96 2.42 17.08
N SER A 68 2.58 3.27 17.90
CA SER A 68 2.54 3.20 19.37
C SER A 68 1.16 3.56 19.96
N LEU A 69 0.08 3.37 19.20
CA LEU A 69 -1.28 3.28 19.70
C LEU A 69 -1.89 1.96 19.24
N HIS A 70 -1.51 0.91 19.97
CA HIS A 70 -2.29 -0.31 20.11
C HIS A 70 -3.74 0.04 20.55
N ARG A 71 -4.71 -0.49 19.83
CA ARG A 71 -5.75 -1.31 20.46
C ARG A 71 -6.37 -2.23 19.42
N LEU A 72 -6.21 -3.52 19.71
CA LEU A 72 -6.92 -4.64 19.10
C LEU A 72 -8.43 -4.46 19.26
#